data_AF-A0A814H1C2-F1
#
_entry.id   AF-A0A814H1C2-F1
#
_cell.length_a   1.000
_cell.length_b   1.000
_cell.length_c   1.000
_cell.angle_alpha   90.00
_cell.angle_beta   90.00
_cell.angle_gamma   90.00
#
_symmetry.space_group_name_H-M   'P 1'
#
loop_
_entity.id
_entity.type
_entity.pdbx_description
1 polymer ?
#
loop_
_entity_poly.entity_id
_entity_poly.type
_entity_poly.pdbx_seq_one_letter_code
_entity_poly.pdbx_strand_id
1 'polypeptide(L)'
;MRIIPQTTDPNIRFRRNEMLRESNNETLLKQDNTPFLNDQSDVGSRPKFILRYPNMTSSNENDDSEAIIARSQEIKNIIENSHNTAKEKNVYIKCEGLLTKLEARFKGPYKVVGLTSKGNYKLKNSLGEKLPDSYPRHKLKIVENNQNLPEESAEIERILGHKVIDNNFHYLVK
;
A
#
# COMPACT_ATOMS: atom_id res chain seq x y z
N MET A 1 -54.38 -19.61 6.13
CA MET A 1 -53.54 -18.41 6.27
C MET A 1 -52.74 -18.53 7.57
N ARG A 2 -51.41 -18.53 7.52
CA ARG A 2 -50.54 -18.54 8.72
C ARG A 2 -49.84 -17.19 8.82
N ILE A 3 -50.04 -16.51 9.94
CA ILE A 3 -49.48 -15.19 10.23
C ILE A 3 -48.14 -15.41 10.93
N ILE A 4 -47.05 -14.88 10.37
CA ILE A 4 -45.73 -14.85 11.00
C ILE A 4 -45.64 -13.52 11.77
N PRO A 5 -45.37 -13.51 13.09
CA PRO A 5 -45.16 -12.25 13.79
C PRO A 5 -43.80 -11.66 13.41
N GLN A 6 -43.78 -10.39 13.01
CA GLN A 6 -42.54 -9.63 12.84
C GLN A 6 -42.07 -9.13 14.20
N THR A 7 -40.87 -9.54 14.61
CA THR A 7 -40.22 -9.05 15.83
C THR A 7 -39.40 -7.82 15.49
N THR A 8 -39.87 -6.65 15.90
CA THR A 8 -39.16 -5.38 15.85
C THR A 8 -38.25 -5.23 17.06
N ASP A 9 -36.99 -5.68 16.96
CA ASP A 9 -35.97 -5.28 17.93
C ASP A 9 -34.56 -5.33 17.29
N PRO A 10 -33.85 -4.20 17.13
CA PRO A 10 -32.59 -4.14 16.38
C PRO A 10 -31.35 -4.62 17.13
N ASN A 11 -31.46 -5.15 18.36
CA ASN A 11 -30.30 -5.48 19.21
C ASN A 11 -29.96 -6.98 19.33
N ILE A 12 -30.53 -7.86 18.50
CA ILE A 12 -30.25 -9.31 18.51
C ILE A 12 -29.47 -9.71 17.25
N ARG A 13 -28.28 -9.14 17.06
CA ARG A 13 -27.32 -9.61 16.02
C ARG A 13 -25.88 -9.77 16.52
N PHE A 14 -25.66 -9.70 17.84
CA PHE A 14 -24.32 -9.78 18.44
C PHE A 14 -24.08 -10.98 19.37
N ARG A 15 -24.90 -12.05 19.32
CA ARG A 15 -24.68 -13.27 20.13
C ARG A 15 -24.85 -14.57 19.35
N ARG A 16 -24.05 -14.79 18.29
CA ARG A 16 -23.95 -16.13 17.67
C ARG A 16 -22.55 -16.60 17.27
N ASN A 17 -21.50 -15.79 17.43
CA ASN A 17 -20.17 -16.16 16.94
C ASN A 17 -19.12 -16.45 18.04
N GLU A 18 -19.54 -16.66 19.30
CA GLU A 18 -18.63 -17.01 20.40
C GLU A 18 -18.83 -18.42 20.99
N MET A 19 -19.63 -19.30 20.37
CA MET A 19 -19.86 -20.67 20.88
C MET A 19 -19.30 -21.80 19.99
N LEU A 20 -18.24 -21.56 19.21
CA LEU A 20 -17.62 -22.60 18.37
C LEU A 20 -16.08 -22.58 18.35
N ARG A 21 -15.41 -22.05 19.40
CA ARG A 21 -13.93 -22.05 19.48
C ARG A 21 -13.32 -22.51 20.80
N GLU A 22 -14.08 -23.22 21.63
CA GLU A 22 -13.57 -23.83 22.85
C GLU A 22 -14.05 -25.29 22.95
N SER A 23 -13.50 -26.13 22.09
CA SER A 23 -13.36 -27.56 22.35
C SER A 23 -12.31 -28.07 21.39
N ASN A 24 -11.17 -28.48 21.96
CA ASN A 24 -10.13 -29.39 21.44
C ASN A 24 -8.76 -28.94 21.98
N ASN A 25 -8.64 -28.97 23.30
CA ASN A 25 -7.34 -29.13 23.96
C ASN A 25 -7.33 -30.51 24.64
N GLU A 26 -6.20 -31.21 24.45
CA GLU A 26 -5.70 -32.37 25.20
C GLU A 26 -6.32 -33.74 24.82
N THR A 27 -5.57 -34.77 24.38
CA THR A 27 -4.48 -35.41 25.14
C THR A 27 -3.63 -36.39 24.28
N LEU A 28 -2.35 -36.54 24.66
CA LEU A 28 -1.46 -37.72 24.60
C LEU A 28 -1.28 -38.52 23.27
N LEU A 29 -0.04 -38.64 22.77
CA LEU A 29 0.88 -39.75 23.07
C LEU A 29 2.21 -39.60 22.29
N LYS A 30 3.34 -39.74 22.99
CA LYS A 30 4.66 -40.00 22.39
C LYS A 30 4.68 -41.41 21.81
N GLN A 31 5.09 -41.59 20.57
CA GLN A 31 5.73 -42.83 20.11
C GLN A 31 6.75 -42.52 19.01
N ASP A 32 8.02 -42.55 19.40
CA ASP A 32 9.10 -43.01 18.52
C ASP A 32 8.85 -44.49 18.26
N ASN A 33 8.89 -44.93 16.99
CA ASN A 33 9.57 -46.15 16.55
C ASN A 33 9.36 -46.37 15.04
N THR A 34 10.49 -46.70 14.41
CA THR A 34 10.78 -46.95 12.99
C THR A 34 9.81 -47.87 12.26
N PRO A 35 9.47 -47.62 10.97
CA PRO A 35 8.85 -48.64 10.15
C PRO A 35 9.90 -49.63 9.63
N PHE A 36 9.50 -50.89 9.72
CA PHE A 36 10.15 -52.10 9.25
C PHE A 36 10.50 -52.07 7.75
N LEU A 37 11.58 -52.78 7.45
CA LEU A 37 12.04 -53.27 6.15
C LEU A 37 10.87 -53.80 5.31
N ASN A 38 10.80 -53.38 4.04
CA ASN A 38 10.12 -54.15 3.00
C ASN A 38 11.00 -54.28 1.76
N ASP A 39 10.91 -55.48 1.21
CA ASP A 39 11.83 -56.15 0.33
C ASP A 39 11.81 -55.63 -1.11
N GLN A 40 12.85 -56.01 -1.85
CA GLN A 40 13.23 -55.52 -3.17
C GLN A 40 12.17 -55.78 -4.27
N SER A 41 11.99 -54.79 -5.15
CA SER A 41 11.74 -55.06 -6.57
C SER A 41 12.41 -54.00 -7.44
N ASP A 42 13.34 -54.51 -8.24
CA ASP A 42 14.21 -53.90 -9.23
C ASP A 42 13.46 -53.09 -10.30
N VAL A 43 13.71 -51.77 -10.38
CA VAL A 43 13.49 -50.97 -11.59
C VAL A 43 14.42 -49.76 -11.63
N GLY A 44 15.42 -49.82 -12.52
CA GLY A 44 16.06 -48.65 -13.12
C GLY A 44 17.15 -47.99 -12.28
N SER A 45 18.38 -48.49 -12.42
CA SER A 45 19.60 -47.85 -11.92
C SER A 45 19.78 -46.44 -12.51
N ARG A 46 19.27 -45.43 -11.80
CA ARG A 46 19.66 -44.03 -12.02
C ARG A 46 21.07 -43.83 -11.45
N PRO A 47 22.00 -43.21 -12.20
CA PRO A 47 23.33 -42.93 -11.66
C PRO A 47 23.19 -42.03 -10.43
N LYS A 48 23.67 -42.50 -9.28
CA LYS A 48 23.82 -41.67 -8.08
C LYS A 48 24.88 -40.63 -8.39
N PHE A 49 24.46 -39.42 -8.78
CA PHE A 49 25.32 -38.25 -8.74
C PHE A 49 25.68 -38.01 -7.28
N ILE A 50 26.84 -38.51 -6.85
CA ILE A 50 27.45 -38.08 -5.61
C ILE A 50 27.88 -36.64 -5.87
N LEU A 51 27.02 -35.69 -5.48
CA LEU A 51 27.44 -34.30 -5.29
C LEU A 51 28.45 -34.33 -4.14
N ARG A 52 29.73 -34.49 -4.48
CA ARG A 52 30.83 -34.15 -3.58
C ARG A 52 30.76 -32.63 -3.44
N TYR A 53 30.05 -32.16 -2.42
CA TYR A 53 30.22 -30.80 -1.97
C TYR A 53 31.70 -30.66 -1.58
N PRO A 54 32.43 -29.67 -2.11
CA PRO A 54 33.79 -29.41 -1.65
C PRO A 54 33.73 -29.18 -0.13
N ASN A 55 34.64 -29.81 0.61
CA ASN A 55 34.85 -29.49 2.01
C ASN A 55 35.08 -27.98 2.09
N MET A 56 34.13 -27.27 2.70
CA MET A 56 34.25 -25.87 3.04
C MET A 56 35.41 -25.76 4.02
N THR A 57 36.59 -25.37 3.51
CA THR A 57 37.67 -24.89 4.35
C THR A 57 37.13 -23.66 5.08
N SER A 58 37.21 -23.69 6.41
CA SER A 58 36.85 -22.56 7.27
C SER A 58 37.67 -21.33 6.91
N SER A 59 37.12 -20.48 6.04
CA SER A 59 37.65 -19.16 5.72
C SER A 59 36.74 -18.13 6.38
N ASN A 60 37.25 -17.54 7.46
CA ASN A 60 36.84 -16.29 8.12
C ASN A 60 35.34 -15.90 8.06
N GLU A 61 34.56 -16.39 9.01
CA GLU A 61 33.15 -16.00 9.24
C GLU A 61 32.95 -14.50 9.54
N ASN A 62 34.04 -13.76 9.82
CA ASN A 62 33.97 -12.34 10.16
C ASN A 62 33.75 -11.43 8.93
N ASP A 63 34.43 -11.71 7.81
CA ASP A 63 34.41 -10.81 6.64
C ASP A 63 33.05 -10.82 5.92
N ASP A 64 32.42 -11.99 5.81
CA ASP A 64 31.10 -12.14 5.20
C ASP A 64 30.01 -11.48 6.07
N SER A 65 30.16 -11.52 7.39
CA SER A 65 29.23 -10.88 8.33
C SER A 65 29.28 -9.35 8.23
N GLU A 66 30.47 -8.76 8.08
CA GLU A 66 30.68 -7.32 7.93
C GLU A 66 30.08 -6.81 6.62
N ALA A 67 30.27 -7.54 5.51
CA ALA A 67 29.68 -7.20 4.22
C ALA A 67 28.14 -7.20 4.25
N ILE A 68 27.53 -8.18 4.93
CA ILE A 68 26.07 -8.27 5.11
C ILE A 68 25.56 -7.11 5.96
N ILE A 69 26.27 -6.76 7.03
CA ILE A 69 25.91 -5.64 7.91
C ILE A 69 26.02 -4.31 7.16
N ALA A 70 27.10 -4.07 6.42
CA ALA A 70 27.31 -2.86 5.63
C ALA A 70 26.19 -2.68 4.59
N ARG A 71 25.87 -3.74 3.83
CA ARG A 71 24.76 -3.72 2.87
C ARG A 71 23.41 -3.44 3.53
N SER A 72 23.18 -3.99 4.72
CA SER A 72 21.95 -3.75 5.48
C SER A 72 21.83 -2.30 5.94
N GLN A 73 22.94 -1.66 6.31
CA GLN A 73 22.97 -0.23 6.66
C GLN A 73 22.75 0.67 5.44
N GLU A 74 23.37 0.34 4.30
CA GLU A 74 23.16 1.06 3.04
C GLU A 74 21.69 1.05 2.61
N ILE A 75 21.04 -0.12 2.67
CA ILE A 75 19.60 -0.25 2.36
C ILE A 75 18.77 0.63 3.30
N LYS A 76 19.06 0.66 4.60
CA LYS A 76 18.35 1.53 5.56
C LYS A 76 18.50 2.99 5.20
N ASN A 77 19.72 3.44 4.87
CA ASN A 77 19.98 4.82 4.48
C ASN A 77 19.22 5.22 3.20
N ILE A 78 19.18 4.34 2.19
CA ILE A 78 18.40 4.56 0.96
C ILE A 78 16.91 4.75 1.28
N ILE A 79 16.37 3.89 2.15
CA ILE A 79 14.97 3.95 2.57
C ILE A 79 14.70 5.27 3.31
N GLU A 80 15.53 5.63 4.29
CA GLU A 80 15.38 6.86 5.07
C GLU A 80 15.48 8.12 4.21
N ASN A 81 16.43 8.17 3.29
CA ASN A 81 16.56 9.27 2.34
C ASN A 81 15.31 9.38 1.46
N SER A 82 14.83 8.26 0.92
CA SER A 82 13.58 8.25 0.12
C SER A 82 12.37 8.74 0.92
N HIS A 83 12.31 8.41 2.22
CA HIS A 83 11.25 8.84 3.12
C HIS A 83 11.32 10.33 3.40
N ASN A 84 12.52 10.87 3.63
CA ASN A 84 12.73 12.28 3.85
C ASN A 84 12.40 13.10 2.60
N THR A 85 12.77 12.62 1.41
CA THR A 85 12.37 13.24 0.13
C THR A 85 10.86 13.15 -0.12
N ALA A 86 10.16 12.19 0.47
CA ALA A 86 8.71 12.05 0.32
C ALA A 86 7.90 12.88 1.32
N LYS A 87 8.49 13.25 2.47
CA LYS A 87 7.82 14.10 3.48
C LYS A 87 7.47 15.46 2.88
N GLU A 88 6.35 16.01 3.33
CA GLU A 88 5.84 17.35 2.98
C GLU A 88 5.42 17.57 1.53
N LYS A 89 5.55 16.57 0.65
CA LYS A 89 5.00 16.64 -0.69
C LYS A 89 3.48 16.73 -0.66
N ASN A 90 2.94 17.55 -1.56
CA ASN A 90 1.52 17.64 -1.80
C ASN A 90 1.05 16.45 -2.65
N VAL A 91 0.02 15.77 -2.16
CA VAL A 91 -0.55 14.59 -2.80
C VAL A 91 -2.07 14.66 -2.82
N TYR A 92 -2.67 14.03 -3.82
CA TYR A 92 -4.10 13.82 -3.90
C TYR A 92 -4.42 12.34 -3.85
N ILE A 93 -5.52 11.98 -3.20
CA ILE A 93 -5.98 10.60 -3.06
C ILE A 93 -6.98 10.31 -4.19
N LYS A 94 -6.76 9.22 -4.92
CA LYS A 94 -7.69 8.76 -5.96
C LYS A 94 -9.01 8.29 -5.32
N CYS A 95 -10.13 8.78 -5.82
CA CYS A 95 -11.45 8.26 -5.47
C CYS A 95 -11.66 6.89 -6.10
N GLU A 96 -12.20 5.94 -5.33
CA GLU A 96 -12.53 4.60 -5.79
C GLU A 96 -14.05 4.46 -5.98
N GLY A 97 -14.46 3.45 -6.76
CA GLY A 97 -15.87 3.18 -7.04
C GLY A 97 -16.42 3.92 -8.26
N LEU A 98 -17.76 3.89 -8.38
CA LEU A 98 -18.50 4.57 -9.44
C LEU A 98 -18.64 6.04 -9.04
N LEU A 99 -18.05 6.93 -9.85
CA LEU A 99 -18.16 8.38 -9.68
C LEU A 99 -19.28 8.91 -10.58
N THR A 100 -19.98 9.94 -10.12
CA THR A 100 -20.91 10.67 -11.00
C THR A 100 -20.13 11.48 -12.05
N LYS A 101 -20.81 11.87 -13.14
CA LYS A 101 -20.15 12.47 -14.32
C LYS A 101 -19.34 13.74 -14.00
N LEU A 102 -19.73 14.48 -12.95
CA LEU A 102 -19.13 15.75 -12.55
C LEU A 102 -18.33 15.65 -11.24
N GLU A 103 -18.19 14.47 -10.67
CA GLU A 103 -17.42 14.28 -9.43
C GLU A 103 -15.91 14.28 -9.68
N ALA A 104 -15.19 14.89 -8.74
CA ALA A 104 -13.73 14.89 -8.77
C ALA A 104 -13.18 13.46 -8.59
N ARG A 105 -12.26 13.08 -9.49
CA ARG A 105 -11.58 11.77 -9.43
C ARG A 105 -10.52 11.68 -8.33
N PHE A 106 -10.14 12.82 -7.77
CA PHE A 106 -9.11 12.94 -6.76
C PHE A 106 -9.58 13.88 -5.65
N LYS A 107 -9.27 13.54 -4.39
CA LYS A 107 -9.54 14.31 -3.18
C LYS A 107 -8.23 14.84 -2.59
N GLY A 108 -8.30 15.92 -1.83
CA GLY A 108 -7.12 16.61 -1.32
C GLY A 108 -6.88 17.90 -2.08
N PRO A 109 -5.95 18.76 -1.64
CA PRO A 109 -4.56 18.40 -1.35
C PRO A 109 -4.31 17.90 0.08
N TYR A 110 -3.40 16.92 0.20
CA TYR A 110 -2.89 16.41 1.46
C TYR A 110 -1.37 16.50 1.48
N LYS A 111 -0.79 16.55 2.69
CA LYS A 111 0.67 16.49 2.88
C LYS A 111 1.09 15.14 3.42
N VAL A 112 2.18 14.60 2.89
CA VAL A 112 2.77 13.36 3.41
C VAL A 112 3.43 13.63 4.76
N VAL A 113 3.02 12.87 5.79
CA VAL A 113 3.58 12.93 7.14
C VAL A 113 4.69 11.91 7.32
N GLY A 114 4.51 10.71 6.77
CA GLY A 114 5.45 9.62 6.92
C GLY A 114 4.91 8.32 6.35
N LEU A 115 5.58 7.22 6.66
CA LEU A 115 5.27 5.89 6.16
C LEU A 115 5.00 4.93 7.32
N THR A 116 4.21 3.91 7.05
CA THR A 116 3.99 2.75 7.92
C THR A 116 5.11 1.74 7.72
N SER A 117 5.24 0.77 8.65
CA SER A 117 6.19 -0.34 8.51
C SER A 117 6.01 -1.16 7.22
N LYS A 118 4.80 -1.13 6.64
CA LYS A 118 4.46 -1.79 5.38
C LYS A 118 4.64 -0.93 4.14
N GLY A 119 5.14 0.30 4.26
CA GLY A 119 5.38 1.22 3.14
C GLY A 119 4.14 1.99 2.65
N ASN A 120 3.03 1.98 3.39
CA ASN A 120 1.88 2.86 3.10
C ASN A 120 2.09 4.25 3.69
N TYR A 121 1.65 5.28 2.99
CA TYR A 121 1.80 6.68 3.39
C TYR A 121 0.73 7.10 4.39
N LYS A 122 1.14 7.83 5.41
CA LYS A 122 0.28 8.58 6.33
C LYS A 122 0.21 10.02 5.88
N LEU A 123 -1.00 10.56 5.81
CA LEU A 123 -1.28 11.88 5.26
C LEU A 123 -1.85 12.81 6.34
N LYS A 124 -1.67 14.11 6.17
CA LYS A 124 -2.35 15.15 6.94
C LYS A 124 -3.10 16.11 6.03
N ASN A 125 -4.21 16.64 6.52
CA ASN A 125 -5.00 17.65 5.85
C ASN A 125 -4.33 19.04 5.95
N SER A 126 -4.89 20.04 5.27
CA SER A 126 -4.46 21.44 5.35
C SER A 126 -4.49 22.01 6.77
N LEU A 127 -5.43 21.54 7.60
CA LEU A 127 -5.58 21.88 9.02
C LEU A 127 -4.52 21.21 9.93
N GLY A 128 -3.67 20.34 9.38
CA GLY A 128 -2.64 19.62 10.14
C GLY A 128 -3.11 18.31 10.79
N GLU A 129 -4.42 18.02 10.73
CA GLU A 129 -4.99 16.76 11.21
C GLU A 129 -4.53 15.57 10.38
N LYS A 130 -4.11 14.49 11.04
CA LYS A 130 -3.70 13.25 10.38
C LYS A 130 -4.92 12.45 9.97
N LEU A 131 -4.93 11.93 8.74
CA LEU A 131 -5.96 11.00 8.32
C LEU A 131 -5.86 9.68 9.10
N PRO A 132 -7.01 9.04 9.38
CA PRO A 132 -7.04 7.77 10.11
C PRO A 132 -6.39 6.64 9.31
N ASP A 133 -6.59 6.66 7.99
CA ASP A 133 -6.14 5.60 7.10
C ASP A 133 -4.73 5.86 6.54
N SER A 134 -4.10 4.76 6.13
CA SER A 134 -2.85 4.79 5.38
C SER A 134 -3.08 4.41 3.92
N TYR A 135 -2.40 5.07 3.00
CA TYR A 135 -2.64 4.94 1.56
C TYR A 135 -1.40 4.41 0.82
N PRO A 136 -1.55 3.42 -0.07
CA PRO A 136 -0.43 2.93 -0.89
C PRO A 136 -0.10 3.93 -2.01
N ARG A 137 1.14 3.87 -2.52
CA ARG A 137 1.66 4.81 -3.54
C ARG A 137 0.75 4.97 -4.77
N HIS A 138 0.16 3.88 -5.26
CA HIS A 138 -0.64 3.87 -6.49
C HIS A 138 -2.01 4.55 -6.34
N LYS A 139 -2.49 4.74 -5.10
CA LYS A 139 -3.70 5.53 -4.82
C LYS A 139 -3.40 7.03 -4.68
N LEU A 140 -2.13 7.42 -4.75
CA LEU A 140 -1.68 8.80 -4.56
C LEU A 140 -1.19 9.41 -5.87
N LYS A 141 -1.70 10.59 -6.19
CA LYS A 141 -1.16 11.46 -7.23
C LYS A 141 -0.24 12.48 -6.56
N ILE A 142 1.06 12.39 -6.81
CA ILE A 142 2.03 13.39 -6.35
C ILE A 142 1.91 14.61 -7.25
N VAL A 143 1.91 15.79 -6.64
CA VAL A 143 1.93 17.06 -7.36
C VAL A 143 3.21 17.78 -6.96
N GLU A 144 3.98 18.18 -7.96
CA GLU A 144 5.15 19.02 -7.77
C GLU A 144 4.69 20.41 -7.36
N ASN A 145 5.35 20.99 -6.35
CA ASN A 145 5.06 22.35 -5.94
C ASN A 145 5.63 23.27 -7.03
N ASN A 146 4.77 23.66 -7.96
CA ASN A 146 5.03 24.62 -9.03
C ASN A 146 5.33 26.05 -8.54
N GLN A 147 5.79 26.22 -7.29
CA GLN A 147 6.13 27.52 -6.70
C GLN A 147 7.30 28.23 -7.39
N ASN A 148 7.98 27.56 -8.33
CA ASN A 148 9.08 28.12 -9.12
C ASN A 148 8.69 28.51 -10.54
N LEU A 149 7.41 28.40 -10.94
CA LEU A 149 6.99 29.11 -12.15
C LEU A 149 7.03 30.61 -11.81
N PRO A 150 7.78 31.44 -12.57
CA PRO A 150 7.63 32.88 -12.44
C PRO A 150 6.14 33.18 -12.54
N GLU A 151 5.64 34.00 -11.61
CA GLU A 151 4.30 34.54 -11.69
C GLU A 151 4.28 35.47 -12.90
N GLU A 152 4.15 34.87 -14.10
CA GLU A 152 3.88 35.59 -15.34
C GLU A 152 2.46 36.12 -15.21
N SER A 153 2.34 37.22 -14.48
CA SER A 153 1.12 38.02 -14.46
C SER A 153 1.03 38.71 -15.82
N ALA A 154 0.15 38.20 -16.67
CA ALA A 154 -0.31 38.94 -17.82
C ALA A 154 -1.35 39.97 -17.36
N GLU A 155 -1.17 41.23 -17.73
CA GLU A 155 -2.23 42.23 -17.61
C GLU A 155 -3.30 41.87 -18.65
N ILE A 156 -4.50 41.50 -18.19
CA ILE A 156 -5.64 41.16 -19.05
C ILE A 156 -6.66 42.29 -18.92
N GLU A 157 -6.97 42.95 -20.04
CA GLU A 157 -8.03 43.95 -20.09
C GLU A 157 -9.41 43.29 -19.95
N ARG A 158 -10.32 43.93 -19.22
CA ARG A 158 -11.68 43.41 -19.00
C ARG A 158 -12.55 43.75 -20.21
N ILE A 159 -13.19 42.75 -20.78
CA ILE A 159 -14.24 42.97 -21.79
C ILE A 159 -15.45 43.64 -21.11
N LEU A 160 -15.74 44.89 -21.51
CA LEU A 160 -16.88 45.67 -21.04
C LEU A 160 -18.15 45.39 -21.86
N GLY A 161 -17.99 44.95 -23.10
CA GLY A 161 -19.09 44.67 -24.00
C GLY A 161 -18.62 44.01 -25.28
N HIS A 162 -19.56 43.41 -26.00
CA HIS A 162 -19.30 42.85 -27.33
C HIS A 162 -20.44 43.23 -28.29
N LYS A 163 -20.13 43.30 -29.58
CA LYS A 163 -21.09 43.51 -30.65
C LYS A 163 -20.72 42.63 -31.84
N VAL A 164 -21.73 42.09 -32.53
CA VAL A 164 -21.54 41.39 -33.80
C VAL A 164 -21.79 42.38 -34.94
N ILE A 165 -20.81 42.52 -35.84
CA ILE A 165 -20.91 43.32 -37.06
C ILE A 165 -20.37 42.44 -38.19
N ASP A 166 -21.16 42.25 -39.25
CA ASP A 166 -20.80 41.44 -40.43
C ASP A 166 -20.22 40.07 -40.07
N ASN A 167 -20.93 39.32 -39.21
CA ASN A 167 -20.51 38.02 -38.67
C ASN A 167 -19.22 38.01 -37.82
N ASN A 168 -18.64 39.17 -37.50
CA ASN A 168 -17.44 39.28 -36.68
C ASN A 168 -17.73 39.84 -35.27
N PHE A 169 -17.07 39.26 -34.26
CA PHE A 169 -17.15 39.74 -32.88
C PHE A 169 -16.19 40.91 -32.66
N HIS A 170 -16.72 42.02 -32.18
CA HIS A 170 -15.96 43.19 -31.75
C HIS A 170 -16.10 43.32 -30.23
N TYR A 171 -15.00 43.59 -29.54
CA TYR A 171 -14.95 43.68 -28.09
C TYR A 171 -14.54 45.09 -27.66
N LEU A 172 -15.24 45.63 -26.67
CA LEU A 172 -14.83 46.82 -25.94
C LEU A 172 -14.04 46.36 -24.72
N VAL A 173 -12.78 46.79 -24.61
CA VAL A 173 -11.83 46.40 -23.55
C VAL A 173 -11.36 47.63 -22.75
N LYS A 174 -11.03 47.43 -21.48
CA LYS A 174 -10.49 48.44 -20.55
C LYS A 174 -9.60 47.79 -19.48
#